data_AF-A0A8J2UMZ1-F1
#
_entry.id   AF-A0A8J2UMZ1-F1
#
_cell.length_a   1.000
_cell.length_b   1.000
_cell.length_c   1.000
_cell.angle_alpha   90.00
_cell.angle_beta   90.00
_cell.angle_gamma   90.00
#
_symmetry.space_group_name_H-M   'P 1'
#
loop_
_entity.id
_entity.type
_entity.pdbx_description
1 polymer ?
#
loop_
_entity_poly.entity_id
_entity_poly.type
_entity_poly.pdbx_seq_one_letter_code
_entity_poly.pdbx_strand_id
1 'polypeptide(L)'
;MSKFKIKMKITGFELEIEGSRDDVPGIQQAIGRQLGGLLQPNSGLVDSSAEPEIHELKDITPETTIPEKKRRKRATPSISRSSTTVVESETPVNWPRDITPFGVPSQDWVTSDKALWVLYVAKEHGEENELTAKRICDTFNSHCRQAGVIKVGNINRDLGRLKMKSKPFVGEDTTKNPPVWYLTQSGNSYIQDKISKAQAAE
;
A
#
# COMPACT_ATOMS: atom_id res chain seq x y z
N MET A 1 -16.66 27.33 -32.35
CA MET A 1 -17.31 26.15 -31.73
C MET A 1 -16.22 25.27 -31.12
N SER A 2 -16.14 25.21 -29.79
CA SER A 2 -15.04 24.55 -29.07
C SER A 2 -15.56 23.29 -28.40
N LYS A 3 -15.15 22.11 -28.89
CA LYS A 3 -15.45 20.80 -28.30
C LYS A 3 -14.45 20.52 -27.16
N PHE A 4 -14.88 19.83 -26.12
CA PHE A 4 -14.00 19.39 -25.04
C PHE A 4 -14.20 17.89 -24.76
N LYS A 5 -13.12 17.20 -24.38
CA LYS A 5 -13.12 15.77 -24.03
C LYS A 5 -12.58 15.61 -22.61
N ILE A 6 -13.35 14.99 -21.72
CA ILE A 6 -12.92 14.67 -20.35
C ILE A 6 -12.73 13.15 -20.26
N LYS A 7 -11.54 12.71 -19.84
CA LYS A 7 -11.21 11.30 -19.63
C LYS A 7 -10.88 11.08 -18.16
N MET A 8 -11.75 10.38 -17.44
CA MET A 8 -11.54 9.99 -16.05
C MET A 8 -11.29 8.47 -16.01
N LYS A 9 -10.17 8.05 -15.40
CA LYS A 9 -9.78 6.64 -15.31
C LYS A 9 -9.79 6.21 -13.85
N ILE A 10 -10.79 5.40 -13.48
CA ILE A 10 -10.84 4.70 -12.19
C ILE A 10 -10.70 3.21 -12.53
N THR A 11 -9.80 2.52 -11.84
CA THR A 11 -9.35 1.16 -12.18
C THR A 11 -10.54 0.20 -12.31
N GLY A 12 -10.82 -0.29 -13.52
CA GLY A 12 -11.85 -1.31 -13.80
C GLY A 12 -13.19 -0.82 -14.40
N PHE A 13 -13.39 0.48 -14.64
CA PHE A 13 -14.62 0.99 -15.26
C PHE A 13 -14.29 2.14 -16.23
N GLU A 14 -14.71 2.05 -17.49
CA GLU A 14 -14.54 3.11 -18.49
C GLU A 14 -15.91 3.66 -18.89
N LEU A 15 -16.12 4.97 -18.68
CA LEU A 15 -17.35 5.67 -19.05
C LEU A 15 -16.96 6.85 -19.96
N GLU A 16 -17.29 6.77 -21.24
CA GLU A 16 -17.18 7.88 -22.20
C GLU A 16 -18.56 8.54 -22.37
N ILE A 17 -18.64 9.85 -22.15
CA ILE A 17 -19.85 10.66 -22.37
C ILE A 17 -19.51 11.77 -23.35
N GLU A 18 -20.20 11.79 -24.49
CA GLU A 18 -20.13 12.87 -25.48
C GLU A 18 -21.38 13.74 -25.35
N GLY A 19 -21.20 15.05 -25.15
CA GLY A 19 -22.29 16.00 -24.95
C GLY A 19 -21.87 17.45 -25.22
N SER A 20 -22.85 18.34 -25.30
CA SER A 20 -22.64 19.77 -25.58
C SER A 20 -22.30 20.52 -24.29
N ARG A 21 -21.66 21.71 -24.37
CA ARG A 21 -21.29 22.50 -23.17
C ARG A 21 -22.49 22.86 -22.30
N ASP A 22 -23.67 22.94 -22.91
CA ASP A 22 -24.91 23.32 -22.24
C ASP A 22 -25.50 22.18 -21.37
N ASP A 23 -25.07 20.93 -21.57
CA ASP A 23 -25.59 19.74 -20.86
C ASP A 23 -24.80 19.39 -19.58
N VAL A 24 -23.66 20.07 -19.35
CA VAL A 24 -22.72 19.79 -18.25
C VAL A 24 -23.35 19.91 -16.85
N PRO A 25 -24.17 20.95 -16.54
CA PRO A 25 -24.75 21.10 -15.20
C PRO A 25 -25.75 19.97 -14.86
N GLY A 26 -26.47 19.46 -15.85
CA GLY A 26 -27.45 18.38 -15.67
C GLY A 26 -26.79 17.02 -15.42
N ILE A 27 -25.70 16.72 -16.13
CA ILE A 27 -24.96 15.45 -16.00
C ILE A 27 -24.28 15.34 -14.62
N GLN A 28 -23.74 16.44 -14.09
CA GLN A 28 -23.13 16.45 -12.75
C GLN A 28 -24.15 16.16 -11.64
N GLN A 29 -25.37 16.70 -11.76
CA GLN A 29 -26.44 16.45 -10.79
C GLN A 29 -26.96 15.01 -10.85
N ALA A 30 -27.05 14.42 -12.06
CA ALA A 30 -27.49 13.03 -12.23
C ALA A 30 -26.46 12.01 -11.68
N ILE A 31 -25.17 12.22 -11.94
CA ILE A 31 -24.08 11.38 -11.43
C ILE A 31 -23.97 11.49 -9.90
N GLY A 32 -24.12 12.70 -9.35
CA GLY A 32 -24.12 12.91 -7.90
C GLY A 32 -25.25 12.16 -7.17
N ARG A 33 -26.45 12.11 -7.76
CA ARG A 33 -27.59 11.35 -7.19
C ARG A 33 -27.39 9.84 -7.24
N GLN A 34 -26.74 9.31 -8.28
CA GLN A 34 -26.49 7.87 -8.42
C GLN A 34 -25.31 7.37 -7.57
N LEU A 35 -24.26 8.18 -7.37
CA LEU A 35 -23.14 7.85 -6.47
C LEU A 35 -23.47 8.06 -4.99
N GLY A 36 -24.37 9.00 -4.67
CA GLY A 36 -24.85 9.20 -3.29
C GLY A 36 -25.67 8.03 -2.75
N GLY A 37 -26.36 7.28 -3.61
CA GLY A 37 -27.14 6.09 -3.23
C GLY A 37 -26.31 4.82 -3.05
N LEU A 38 -25.11 4.73 -3.65
CA LEU A 38 -24.22 3.56 -3.53
C LEU A 38 -23.23 3.64 -2.35
N LEU A 39 -23.18 4.78 -1.66
CA LEU A 39 -22.29 5.05 -0.53
C LEU A 39 -23.06 5.31 0.79
N GLN A 40 -24.20 4.67 0.99
CA GLN A 40 -24.74 4.49 2.35
C GLN A 40 -24.55 3.04 2.79
N PRO A 41 -23.59 2.73 3.69
CA PRO A 41 -23.61 1.45 4.39
C PRO A 41 -24.87 1.36 5.27
N ASN A 42 -25.55 0.21 5.19
CA ASN A 42 -26.65 -0.18 6.08
C ASN A 42 -26.27 0.03 7.56
N SER A 43 -26.79 1.09 8.17
CA SER A 43 -27.06 1.12 9.61
C SER A 43 -28.31 0.28 9.83
N GLY A 44 -28.17 -0.83 10.57
CA GLY A 44 -29.32 -1.61 11.01
C GLY A 44 -30.23 -0.86 11.98
N LEU A 45 -31.34 -1.54 12.28
CA LEU A 45 -32.25 -1.34 13.42
C LEU A 45 -33.29 -0.19 13.32
N VAL A 46 -34.48 -0.59 12.88
CA VAL A 46 -35.75 -0.50 13.65
C VAL A 46 -35.43 -0.37 15.16
N ASP A 47 -35.88 0.61 15.93
CA ASP A 47 -37.24 1.10 16.13
C ASP A 47 -37.23 2.45 16.91
N SER A 48 -38.25 3.27 16.65
CA SER A 48 -38.92 4.23 17.55
C SER A 48 -38.14 5.21 18.45
N SER A 49 -38.24 6.51 18.14
CA SER A 49 -39.14 7.47 18.84
C SER A 49 -38.74 8.93 18.62
N ALA A 50 -39.77 9.76 18.36
CA ALA A 50 -40.00 11.19 18.68
C ALA A 50 -38.84 12.05 19.25
N GLU A 51 -38.68 13.36 19.03
CA GLU A 51 -39.43 14.48 18.44
C GLU A 51 -38.44 15.69 18.36
N PRO A 52 -38.75 16.82 17.71
CA PRO A 52 -37.83 17.95 17.50
C PRO A 52 -38.09 19.18 18.41
N GLU A 53 -37.04 19.83 18.92
CA GLU A 53 -37.07 21.21 19.48
C GLU A 53 -35.72 21.90 19.16
N ILE A 54 -35.63 22.91 18.28
CA ILE A 54 -35.98 24.35 18.39
C ILE A 54 -35.04 25.15 19.32
N HIS A 55 -34.14 25.91 18.66
CA HIS A 55 -33.56 27.24 18.97
C HIS A 55 -33.01 27.58 20.36
N GLU A 56 -31.75 28.07 20.40
CA GLU A 56 -31.49 29.46 20.80
C GLU A 56 -30.06 29.94 20.41
N LEU A 57 -30.02 31.09 19.72
CA LEU A 57 -28.85 31.92 19.46
C LEU A 57 -28.81 33.03 20.51
N LYS A 58 -27.68 33.20 21.19
CA LYS A 58 -27.21 34.38 21.97
C LYS A 58 -25.79 34.03 22.46
N ASP A 59 -24.79 34.90 22.53
CA ASP A 59 -24.72 36.33 22.40
C ASP A 59 -23.26 36.69 22.01
N ILE A 60 -23.08 37.79 21.31
CA ILE A 60 -21.79 38.27 20.81
C ILE A 60 -21.30 39.35 21.79
N THR A 61 -20.16 39.13 22.44
CA THR A 61 -19.41 40.20 23.12
C THR A 61 -18.03 40.34 22.48
N PRO A 62 -17.65 41.53 21.99
CA PRO A 62 -16.34 41.78 21.42
C PRO A 62 -15.38 42.26 22.51
N GLU A 63 -14.31 41.52 22.77
CA GLU A 63 -13.17 42.10 23.49
C GLU A 63 -11.85 41.83 22.77
N THR A 64 -11.28 42.94 22.32
CA THR A 64 -10.02 43.07 21.61
C THR A 64 -8.86 42.82 22.54
N THR A 65 -8.09 41.75 22.31
CA THR A 65 -6.67 41.69 22.69
C THR A 65 -5.85 41.01 21.60
N ILE A 66 -4.78 41.71 21.21
CA ILE A 66 -3.85 41.46 20.09
C ILE A 66 -2.87 40.32 20.47
N PRO A 67 -2.29 39.57 19.50
CA PRO A 67 -2.12 38.12 19.61
C PRO A 67 -0.72 37.68 20.09
N GLU A 68 -0.70 36.70 20.99
CA GLU A 68 0.52 35.95 21.30
C GLU A 68 0.59 34.70 20.40
N LYS A 69 1.57 34.68 19.47
CA LYS A 69 1.80 33.58 18.52
C LYS A 69 2.27 32.31 19.25
N LYS A 70 1.33 31.53 19.78
CA LYS A 70 1.58 30.16 20.25
C LYS A 70 1.63 29.22 19.04
N ARG A 71 2.82 28.69 18.71
CA ARG A 71 3.00 27.62 17.69
C ARG A 71 2.11 26.44 18.05
N ARG A 72 0.94 26.34 17.42
CA ARG A 72 0.10 25.13 17.45
C ARG A 72 0.86 24.01 16.75
N LYS A 73 1.38 23.05 17.52
CA LYS A 73 1.68 21.70 17.00
C LYS A 73 0.36 21.15 16.49
N ARG A 74 0.24 20.99 15.17
CA ARG A 74 -0.88 20.32 14.52
C ARG A 74 -0.80 18.84 14.89
N ALA A 75 -1.34 18.49 16.05
CA ALA A 75 -1.69 17.11 16.35
C ALA A 75 -2.90 16.79 15.47
N THR A 76 -2.65 16.23 14.30
CA THR A 76 -3.68 15.51 13.55
C THR A 76 -4.13 14.35 14.43
N PRO A 77 -5.44 14.20 14.74
CA PRO A 77 -5.92 12.97 15.33
C PRO A 77 -5.67 11.86 14.32
N SER A 78 -4.69 11.01 14.62
CA SER A 78 -4.61 9.70 14.01
C SER A 78 -5.87 8.97 14.44
N ILE A 79 -6.88 8.98 13.57
CA ILE A 79 -7.97 8.02 13.67
C ILE A 79 -7.32 6.68 13.38
N SER A 80 -6.82 6.04 14.45
CA SER A 80 -6.50 4.62 14.45
C SER A 80 -7.83 3.89 14.25
N ARG A 81 -8.24 3.76 12.99
CA ARG A 81 -9.14 2.68 12.60
C ARG A 81 -8.34 1.41 12.78
N SER A 82 -8.39 0.88 14.00
CA SER A 82 -8.11 -0.52 14.26
C SER A 82 -9.20 -1.32 13.57
N SER A 83 -9.12 -1.43 12.24
CA SER A 83 -9.70 -2.56 11.55
C SER A 83 -8.84 -3.74 11.94
N THR A 84 -9.26 -4.40 13.02
CA THR A 84 -8.78 -5.72 13.42
C THR A 84 -9.27 -6.71 12.37
N THR A 85 -8.75 -6.60 11.15
CA THR A 85 -8.59 -7.79 10.32
C THR A 85 -7.57 -8.60 11.09
N VAL A 86 -7.97 -9.79 11.56
CA VAL A 86 -7.05 -10.76 12.13
C VAL A 86 -6.06 -11.09 11.01
N VAL A 87 -4.99 -10.31 10.92
CA VAL A 87 -3.83 -10.66 10.09
C VAL A 87 -3.22 -11.82 10.84
N GLU A 88 -3.63 -13.02 10.43
CA GLU A 88 -2.95 -14.27 10.78
C GLU A 88 -1.46 -13.97 10.82
N SER A 89 -0.86 -14.18 12.00
CA SER A 89 0.52 -13.80 12.24
C SER A 89 1.41 -14.68 11.37
N GLU A 90 1.66 -14.24 10.14
CA GLU A 90 2.57 -14.89 9.21
C GLU A 90 3.91 -15.09 9.93
N THR A 91 4.29 -16.36 10.06
CA THR A 91 5.55 -16.72 10.67
C THR A 91 6.68 -16.49 9.68
N PRO A 92 7.83 -15.95 10.12
CA PRO A 92 9.00 -15.84 9.25
C PRO A 92 9.44 -17.24 8.81
N VAL A 93 9.97 -17.35 7.59
CA VAL A 93 10.52 -18.61 7.09
C VAL A 93 11.73 -18.96 7.96
N ASN A 94 11.70 -20.13 8.60
CA ASN A 94 12.78 -20.58 9.46
C ASN A 94 13.77 -21.39 8.64
N TRP A 95 14.77 -20.71 8.06
CA TRP A 95 15.82 -21.40 7.35
C TRP A 95 16.73 -22.17 8.32
N PRO A 96 17.13 -23.40 7.99
CA PRO A 96 18.23 -24.06 8.69
C PRO A 96 19.45 -23.14 8.65
N ARG A 97 20.27 -23.17 9.71
CA ARG A 97 21.35 -22.19 10.00
C ARG A 97 22.38 -21.96 8.89
N ASP A 98 22.39 -22.78 7.84
CA ASP A 98 23.35 -22.72 6.75
C ASP A 98 22.80 -21.93 5.55
N ILE A 99 22.71 -20.61 5.70
CA ILE A 99 22.42 -19.69 4.59
C ILE A 99 23.73 -19.31 3.84
N THR A 100 24.87 -19.74 4.37
CA THR A 100 26.23 -19.54 3.83
C THR A 100 26.36 -19.77 2.31
N PRO A 101 25.79 -20.82 1.68
CA PRO A 101 25.95 -21.00 0.24
C PRO A 101 25.31 -19.90 -0.62
N PHE A 102 24.33 -19.16 -0.09
CA PHE A 102 23.63 -18.09 -0.80
C PHE A 102 24.24 -16.70 -0.60
N GLY A 103 25.33 -16.62 0.17
CA GLY A 103 25.96 -15.36 0.58
C GLY A 103 25.10 -14.57 1.57
N VAL A 104 25.73 -13.68 2.35
CA VAL A 104 25.03 -12.77 3.26
C VAL A 104 24.85 -11.41 2.59
N PRO A 105 23.63 -10.87 2.51
CA PRO A 105 23.40 -9.53 1.97
C PRO A 105 24.23 -8.49 2.73
N SER A 106 24.91 -7.59 2.01
CA SER A 106 25.68 -6.52 2.64
C SER A 106 24.79 -5.34 3.03
N GLN A 107 25.30 -4.46 3.90
CA GLN A 107 24.58 -3.25 4.30
C GLN A 107 24.28 -2.32 3.12
N ASP A 108 25.19 -2.26 2.14
CA ASP A 108 25.09 -1.42 0.94
C ASP A 108 24.00 -1.87 -0.04
N TRP A 109 23.43 -3.06 0.15
CA TRP A 109 22.33 -3.52 -0.68
C TRP A 109 21.06 -2.68 -0.43
N VAL A 110 20.43 -2.27 -1.51
CA VAL A 110 19.13 -1.59 -1.45
C VAL A 110 18.02 -2.56 -1.04
N THR A 111 16.92 -2.02 -0.52
CA THR A 111 15.79 -2.82 -0.01
C THR A 111 15.21 -3.78 -1.05
N SER A 112 15.17 -3.39 -2.33
CA SER A 112 14.72 -4.27 -3.41
C SER A 112 15.59 -5.53 -3.55
N ASP A 113 16.90 -5.39 -3.40
CA ASP A 113 17.84 -6.48 -3.62
C ASP A 113 17.84 -7.44 -2.43
N LYS A 114 17.70 -6.88 -1.22
CA LYS A 114 17.45 -7.65 0.00
C LYS A 114 16.17 -8.48 -0.10
N ALA A 115 15.09 -7.89 -0.62
CA ALA A 115 13.82 -8.61 -0.83
C ALA A 115 13.94 -9.69 -1.92
N LEU A 116 14.61 -9.41 -3.04
CA LEU A 116 14.89 -10.39 -4.10
C LEU A 116 15.71 -11.57 -3.58
N TRP A 117 16.69 -11.32 -2.73
CA TRP A 117 17.50 -12.36 -2.11
C TRP A 117 16.66 -13.29 -1.22
N VAL A 118 15.76 -12.74 -0.40
CA VAL A 118 14.85 -13.59 0.41
C VAL A 118 13.99 -14.48 -0.47
N LEU A 119 13.42 -13.93 -1.54
CA LEU A 119 12.62 -14.71 -2.50
C LEU A 119 13.45 -15.81 -3.18
N TYR A 120 14.72 -15.54 -3.47
CA TYR A 120 15.64 -16.51 -4.04
C TYR A 120 15.98 -17.63 -3.05
N VAL A 121 16.38 -17.29 -1.83
CA VAL A 121 16.72 -18.26 -0.78
C VAL A 121 15.51 -19.11 -0.41
N ALA A 122 14.32 -18.51 -0.30
CA ALA A 122 13.08 -19.25 -0.03
C ALA A 122 12.73 -20.26 -1.14
N LYS A 123 12.95 -19.88 -2.40
CA LYS A 123 12.79 -20.77 -3.55
C LYS A 123 13.78 -21.94 -3.53
N GLU A 124 15.05 -21.69 -3.23
CA GLU A 124 16.10 -22.73 -3.22
C GLU A 124 15.95 -23.70 -2.04
N HIS A 125 15.47 -23.25 -0.89
CA HIS A 125 15.18 -24.11 0.27
C HIS A 125 13.86 -24.88 0.16
N GLY A 126 13.06 -24.66 -0.89
CA GLY A 126 11.99 -25.57 -1.29
C GLY A 126 10.70 -25.53 -0.46
N GLU A 127 10.51 -24.54 0.42
CA GLU A 127 9.27 -24.43 1.19
C GLU A 127 8.21 -23.64 0.43
N GLU A 128 8.54 -22.47 -0.11
CA GLU A 128 7.57 -21.60 -0.79
C GLU A 128 8.24 -20.70 -1.83
N ASN A 129 7.75 -20.74 -3.08
CA ASN A 129 8.23 -19.87 -4.17
C ASN A 129 7.59 -18.48 -4.16
N GLU A 130 6.61 -18.28 -3.30
CA GLU A 130 5.77 -17.09 -3.28
C GLU A 130 5.62 -16.64 -1.84
N LEU A 131 6.04 -15.41 -1.55
CA LEU A 131 6.01 -14.86 -0.21
C LEU A 131 5.29 -13.52 -0.18
N THR A 132 4.54 -13.28 0.88
CA THR A 132 3.93 -11.99 1.15
C THR A 132 5.01 -10.98 1.52
N ALA A 133 4.77 -9.69 1.28
CA ALA A 133 5.74 -8.64 1.62
C ALA A 133 6.08 -8.58 3.13
N LYS A 134 5.12 -8.96 3.98
CA LYS A 134 5.31 -9.04 5.42
C LYS A 134 6.24 -10.20 5.78
N ARG A 135 5.96 -11.41 5.28
CA ARG A 135 6.83 -12.56 5.49
C ARG A 135 8.25 -12.36 4.96
N ILE A 136 8.42 -11.70 3.81
CA ILE A 136 9.75 -11.30 3.30
C ILE A 136 10.48 -10.41 4.31
N CYS A 137 9.78 -9.40 4.84
CA CYS A 137 10.34 -8.46 5.82
C CYS A 137 10.77 -9.17 7.10
N ASP A 138 9.89 -9.99 7.66
CA ASP A 138 10.12 -10.66 8.93
C ASP A 138 11.23 -11.71 8.80
N THR A 139 11.26 -12.44 7.68
CA THR A 139 12.31 -13.41 7.36
C THR A 139 13.67 -12.72 7.24
N PHE A 140 13.75 -11.64 6.44
CA PHE A 140 15.01 -10.89 6.31
C PHE A 140 15.52 -10.36 7.65
N ASN A 141 14.63 -9.72 8.42
CA ASN A 141 15.01 -9.09 9.68
C ASN A 141 15.38 -10.10 10.77
N SER A 142 14.91 -11.35 10.65
CA SER A 142 15.26 -12.44 11.57
C SER A 142 16.67 -12.99 11.29
N HIS A 143 17.03 -13.15 10.02
CA HIS A 143 18.28 -13.82 9.62
C HIS A 143 19.43 -12.86 9.28
N CYS A 144 19.12 -11.66 8.78
CA CYS A 144 20.10 -10.72 8.22
C CYS A 144 20.03 -9.33 8.86
N ARG A 145 19.75 -9.26 10.17
CA ARG A 145 19.60 -7.98 10.88
C ARG A 145 20.84 -7.08 10.78
N GLN A 146 22.02 -7.68 10.72
CA GLN A 146 23.31 -7.01 10.55
C GLN A 146 23.42 -6.24 9.22
N ALA A 147 22.69 -6.64 8.19
CA ALA A 147 22.66 -5.97 6.89
C ALA A 147 21.71 -4.76 6.86
N GLY A 148 21.05 -4.44 7.98
CA GLY A 148 20.16 -3.30 8.12
C GLY A 148 18.68 -3.65 7.89
N VAL A 149 17.85 -3.26 8.86
CA VAL A 149 16.42 -3.58 8.93
C VAL A 149 15.63 -3.02 7.75
N ILE A 150 14.81 -3.86 7.13
CA ILE A 150 13.88 -3.46 6.08
C ILE A 150 12.45 -3.31 6.61
N LYS A 151 11.61 -2.58 5.88
CA LYS A 151 10.21 -2.29 6.24
C LYS A 151 9.26 -2.74 5.13
N VAL A 152 8.14 -3.35 5.51
CA VAL A 152 7.11 -3.86 4.57
C VAL A 152 6.68 -2.81 3.53
N GLY A 153 6.45 -1.56 3.95
CA GLY A 153 6.05 -0.48 3.03
C GLY A 153 7.09 -0.17 1.94
N ASN A 154 8.38 -0.28 2.26
CA ASN A 154 9.46 -0.10 1.29
C ASN A 154 9.52 -1.29 0.33
N ILE A 155 9.31 -2.51 0.83
CA ILE A 155 9.30 -3.73 0.00
C ILE A 155 8.20 -3.64 -1.05
N ASN A 156 6.95 -3.39 -0.67
CA ASN A 156 5.83 -3.28 -1.62
C ASN A 156 6.09 -2.22 -2.69
N ARG A 157 6.60 -1.05 -2.29
CA ARG A 157 6.91 0.04 -3.23
C ARG A 157 8.02 -0.36 -4.19
N ASP A 158 9.11 -0.93 -3.68
CA ASP A 158 10.30 -1.19 -4.47
C ASP A 158 10.13 -2.44 -5.36
N LEU A 159 9.45 -3.49 -4.88
CA LEU A 159 9.05 -4.63 -5.70
C LEU A 159 8.03 -4.23 -6.78
N GLY A 160 7.07 -3.36 -6.45
CA GLY A 160 6.15 -2.79 -7.45
C GLY A 160 6.89 -2.07 -8.58
N ARG A 161 7.95 -1.30 -8.26
CA ARG A 161 8.81 -0.68 -9.28
C ARG A 161 9.57 -1.70 -10.12
N LEU A 162 10.05 -2.78 -9.51
CA LEU A 162 10.74 -3.86 -10.24
C LEU A 162 9.81 -4.64 -11.16
N LYS A 163 8.54 -4.83 -10.76
CA LYS A 163 7.49 -5.45 -11.60
C LYS A 163 7.18 -4.64 -12.86
N MET A 164 7.29 -3.31 -12.78
CA MET A 164 6.99 -2.41 -13.91
C MET A 164 8.13 -2.28 -14.95
N LYS A 165 9.28 -2.92 -14.74
CA LYS A 165 10.39 -2.87 -15.71
C LYS A 165 10.07 -3.68 -16.96
N SER A 166 10.67 -3.30 -18.10
CA SER A 166 10.52 -4.03 -19.37
C SER A 166 10.86 -5.52 -19.25
N LYS A 167 11.87 -5.86 -18.42
CA LYS A 167 12.13 -7.22 -17.94
C LYS A 167 11.83 -7.24 -16.44
N PRO A 168 10.65 -7.72 -16.01
CA PRO A 168 10.26 -7.67 -14.62
C PRO A 168 11.07 -8.68 -13.82
N PHE A 169 11.74 -8.25 -12.76
CA PHE A 169 12.51 -9.16 -11.91
C PHE A 169 11.62 -10.00 -10.99
N VAL A 170 10.46 -9.46 -10.62
CA VAL A 170 9.46 -10.11 -9.77
C VAL A 170 8.09 -10.11 -10.44
N GLY A 171 7.29 -11.11 -10.09
CA GLY A 171 5.86 -11.12 -10.33
C GLY A 171 5.09 -10.94 -9.02
N GLU A 172 3.81 -10.64 -9.16
CA GLU A 172 2.87 -10.48 -8.05
C GLU A 172 1.61 -11.27 -8.39
N ASP A 173 1.23 -12.19 -7.51
CA ASP A 173 -0.05 -12.88 -7.59
C ASP A 173 -1.05 -12.17 -6.69
N THR A 174 -1.97 -11.44 -7.33
CA THR A 174 -3.03 -10.67 -6.68
C THR A 174 -4.27 -11.50 -6.40
N THR A 175 -4.29 -12.78 -6.76
CA THR A 175 -5.40 -13.68 -6.42
C THR A 175 -5.40 -14.06 -4.94
N LYS A 176 -4.25 -13.93 -4.28
CA LYS A 176 -4.08 -14.15 -2.83
C LYS A 176 -4.25 -12.86 -2.04
N ASN A 177 -4.75 -12.98 -0.82
CA ASN A 177 -4.90 -11.86 0.11
C ASN A 177 -4.20 -12.20 1.44
N PRO A 178 -3.07 -11.56 1.78
CA PRO A 178 -2.40 -10.49 1.03
C PRO A 178 -1.71 -10.98 -0.27
N PRO A 179 -1.42 -10.06 -1.23
CA PRO A 179 -0.71 -10.43 -2.46
C PRO A 179 0.64 -11.07 -2.17
N VAL A 180 0.96 -12.12 -2.91
CA VAL A 180 2.25 -12.81 -2.81
C VAL A 180 3.17 -12.40 -3.96
N TRP A 181 4.45 -12.28 -3.65
CA TRP A 181 5.50 -11.93 -4.60
C TRP A 181 6.31 -13.17 -4.93
N TYR A 182 6.71 -13.30 -6.19
CA TYR A 182 7.52 -14.42 -6.66
C TYR A 182 8.63 -13.95 -7.59
N LEU A 183 9.71 -14.72 -7.67
CA LEU A 183 10.86 -14.41 -8.50
C LEU A 183 10.62 -14.85 -9.94
N THR A 184 10.90 -13.98 -10.92
CA THR A 184 10.93 -14.40 -12.33
C THR A 184 12.29 -14.99 -12.70
N GLN A 185 12.40 -15.58 -13.89
CA GLN A 185 13.68 -16.03 -14.43
C GLN A 185 14.72 -14.90 -14.52
N SER A 186 14.29 -13.69 -14.89
CA SER A 186 15.20 -12.54 -15.01
C SER A 186 15.69 -12.05 -13.64
N GLY A 187 14.82 -12.10 -12.62
CA GLY A 187 15.21 -11.83 -11.24
C GLY A 187 16.19 -12.86 -10.70
N ASN A 188 16.04 -14.12 -11.10
CA ASN A 188 16.95 -15.19 -10.71
C ASN A 188 18.38 -14.95 -11.19
N SER A 189 18.55 -14.65 -12.48
CA SER A 189 19.87 -14.34 -13.02
C SER A 189 20.48 -13.07 -12.40
N TYR A 190 19.64 -12.05 -12.13
CA TYR A 190 20.11 -10.81 -11.51
C TYR A 190 20.64 -11.02 -10.09
N ILE A 191 19.93 -11.79 -9.27
CA ILE A 191 20.34 -12.00 -7.88
C ILE A 191 21.54 -12.93 -7.78
N GLN A 192 21.63 -13.95 -8.64
CA GLN A 192 22.81 -14.81 -8.73
C GLN A 192 24.08 -14.02 -9.07
N ASP A 193 24.02 -13.14 -10.09
CA ASP A 193 25.14 -12.24 -10.41
C ASP A 193 25.54 -11.36 -9.22
N LYS A 194 24.55 -10.86 -8.46
CA LYS A 194 24.80 -10.03 -7.28
C LYS A 194 25.42 -10.81 -6.13
N ILE A 195 24.99 -12.05 -5.89
CA ILE A 195 25.57 -12.95 -4.88
C ILE A 195 27.01 -13.30 -5.26
N SER A 196 27.27 -13.68 -6.51
CA SER A 196 28.62 -14.00 -6.98
C SER A 196 29.58 -12.82 -6.82
N LYS A 197 29.13 -11.59 -7.10
CA LYS A 197 29.92 -10.37 -6.88
C LYS A 197 30.20 -10.09 -5.40
N ALA A 198 29.24 -10.37 -4.52
CA ALA A 198 29.43 -10.18 -3.09
C ALA A 198 30.42 -11.20 -2.52
N GLN A 199 30.33 -12.47 -2.94
CA GLN A 199 31.25 -13.53 -2.52
C GLN A 199 32.69 -13.30 -3.02
N ALA A 200 32.86 -12.71 -4.20
CA ALA A 200 34.18 -12.39 -4.72
C ALA A 200 34.86 -11.18 -4.05
N ALA A 201 34.10 -10.39 -3.28
CA ALA A 201 34.61 -9.20 -2.59
C ALA A 201 35.02 -9.47 -1.13
N GLU A 202 34.73 -10.67 -0.62
CA GLU A 202 35.04 -11.15 0.73
C GLU A 202 36.32 -12.02 0.71
#